data_AF-A0A3C1BTU9-F1
#
_entry.id   AF-A0A3C1BTU9-F1
#
_cell.length_a   1.000
_cell.length_b   1.000
_cell.length_c   1.000
_cell.angle_alpha   90.00
_cell.angle_beta   90.00
_cell.angle_gamma   90.00
#
_symmetry.space_group_name_H-M   'P 1'
#
loop_
_entity.id
_entity.type
_entity.pdbx_description
1 polymer ?
#
loop_
_entity_poly.entity_id
_entity_poly.type
_entity_poly.pdbx_seq_one_letter_code
_entity_poly.pdbx_strand_id
1 'polypeptide(L)' 'LDVHVKNLRQKIETNPKNPDIIKTVSGVGYKVKK' A
#
# COMPACT_ATOMS: atom_id res chain seq x y z
N LEU A 1 -9.56 3.16 10.18
CA LEU A 1 -9.20 3.21 8.75
C LEU A 1 -8.01 2.31 8.43
N ASP A 2 -6.99 2.23 9.29
CA ASP A 2 -5.81 1.36 9.12
C ASP A 2 -6.08 -0.13 8.88
N VAL A 3 -7.07 -0.74 9.55
CA VAL A 3 -7.36 -2.17 9.38
C VAL A 3 -7.79 -2.50 7.95
N HIS A 4 -8.59 -1.63 7.34
CA HIS A 4 -9.03 -1.82 5.96
C HIS A 4 -7.87 -1.70 4.97
N VAL A 5 -6.96 -0.74 5.19
CA VAL A 5 -5.75 -0.58 4.37
C VAL A 5 -4.81 -1.77 4.53
N LYS A 6 -4.67 -2.30 5.75
CA LYS A 6 -3.84 -3.48 6.03
C LYS A 6 -4.38 -4.74 5.35
N ASN A 7 -5.70 -4.97 5.42
CA ASN A 7 -6.35 -6.10 4.75
C ASN A 7 -6.31 -5.96 3.23
N LEU A 8 -6.44 -4.75 2.70
CA LEU A 8 -6.27 -4.49 1.27
C LEU A 8 -4.84 -4.84 0.85
N ARG A 9 -3.82 -4.28 1.52
CA ARG A 9 -2.40 -4.59 1.25
C ARG A 9 -2.10 -6.09 1.29
N GLN A 10 -2.63 -6.83 2.26
CA GLN A 10 -2.43 -8.29 2.29
C GLN A 10 -3.02 -9.04 1.10
N LYS A 11 -4.08 -8.51 0.46
CA LYS A 11 -4.71 -9.15 -0.70
C LYS A 11 -4.06 -8.74 -2.03
N ILE A 12 -3.59 -7.50 -2.13
CA ILE A 12 -3.05 -6.94 -3.39
C ILE A 12 -1.51 -6.98 -3.44
N GLU A 13 -0.81 -6.84 -2.32
CA GLU A 13 0.65 -6.82 -2.28
C GLU A 13 1.20 -8.21 -1.92
N THR A 14 2.09 -8.72 -2.78
CA THR A 14 2.79 -9.99 -2.55
C THR A 14 3.76 -9.92 -1.37
N ASN A 15 4.26 -8.72 -1.04
CA ASN A 15 5.16 -8.51 0.08
C ASN A 15 4.81 -7.23 0.87
N PRO A 16 4.20 -7.35 2.07
CA PRO A 16 3.77 -6.19 2.85
C PRO A 16 4.93 -5.34 3.40
N LYS A 17 6.18 -5.85 3.35
CA LYS A 17 7.38 -5.09 3.71
C LYS A 17 7.84 -4.15 2.60
N ASN A 18 7.43 -4.39 1.35
CA ASN A 18 7.79 -3.55 0.22
C ASN A 18 6.55 -3.34 -0.66
N PRO A 19 5.71 -2.33 -0.36
CA PRO A 19 4.48 -2.10 -1.09
C PRO A 19 4.79 -1.66 -2.53
N ASP A 20 4.73 -2.61 -3.47
CA ASP A 20 4.92 -2.35 -4.91
C ASP A 20 3.74 -1.59 -5.52
N ILE A 21 2.53 -1.87 -5.04
CA ILE A 21 1.30 -1.30 -5.60
C ILE A 21 1.00 0.04 -4.95
N ILE A 22 0.90 0.13 -3.61
CA ILE A 22 0.49 1.37 -2.93
C ILE A 22 1.66 1.93 -2.11
N LYS A 23 2.57 2.64 -2.79
CA LYS A 23 3.66 3.33 -2.09
C LYS A 23 3.13 4.59 -1.43
N THR A 24 3.18 4.61 -0.09
CA THR A 24 2.84 5.80 0.68
C THR A 24 4.04 6.74 0.62
N VAL A 25 3.89 7.88 -0.05
CA VAL A 25 4.93 8.91 -0.13
C VAL A 25 4.54 10.01 0.85
N SER A 26 5.25 10.08 1.98
CA SER A 26 5.04 11.16 2.97
C SER A 26 5.21 12.52 2.31
N GLY A 27 4.19 13.38 2.46
CA GLY A 27 4.17 14.73 1.92
C GLY A 27 3.52 14.90 0.54
N VAL A 28 3.16 13.80 -0.15
CA VAL A 28 2.57 13.88 -1.51
C VAL A 28 1.30 13.02 -1.66
N GLY A 29 1.24 11.85 -1.01
CA GLY A 29 0.08 10.95 -1.05
C GLY A 29 0.42 9.51 -1.43
N TYR A 30 -0.57 8.76 -1.92
CA TYR A 30 -0.40 7.36 -2.32
C TYR A 30 -0.13 7.27 -3.82
N LYS A 31 1.01 6.67 -4.19
CA LYS A 31 1.36 6.46 -5.60
C LYS A 31 1.05 5.02 -5.96
N VAL A 32 0.11 4.82 -6.88
CA VAL A 32 -0.20 3.49 -7.44
C VAL A 32 0.75 3.22 -8.60
N LYS A 33 1.63 2.24 -8.45
CA LYS A 33 2.46 1.76 -9.57
C LYS A 33 1.70 0.63 -10.28
N LYS A 34 1.51 0.79 -11.59
CA LYS A 34 0.96 -0.25 -12.48
C LYS A 34 2.08 -1.14 -12.98
#